data_AF-A0A839H7U2-F1
#
_entry.id   AF-A0A839H7U2-F1
#
_cell.length_a   1.000
_cell.length_b   1.000
_cell.length_c   1.000
_cell.angle_alpha   90.00
_cell.angle_beta   90.00
_cell.angle_gamma   90.00
#
_symmetry.space_group_name_H-M   'P 1'
#
loop_
_entity.id
_entity.type
_entity.pdbx_description
1 polymer ?
#
loop_
_entity_poly.entity_id
_entity_poly.type
_entity_poly.pdbx_seq_one_letter_code
_entity_poly.pdbx_strand_id
1 'polypeptide(L)' 'LNGIRYELELWKQRYYCRQCQTTFGATTNLTANNQTLSGQLKNQIMEFAKEGLNGKLIARVCHCSPSSVRRTIKER' A
#
# COMPACT_ATOMS: atom_id res chain seq x y z
N LEU A 1 12.99 23.30 -25.32
CA LEU A 1 13.28 22.99 -23.90
C LEU A 1 13.92 24.24 -23.31
N ASN A 2 13.12 25.13 -22.71
CA ASN A 2 13.45 26.55 -22.53
C ASN A 2 13.72 26.92 -21.05
N GLY A 3 14.49 26.11 -20.33
CA GLY A 3 14.83 26.41 -18.93
C GLY A 3 13.67 26.29 -17.92
N ILE A 4 12.52 25.74 -18.33
CA ILE A 4 11.39 25.46 -17.44
C ILE A 4 11.67 24.15 -16.69
N ARG A 5 11.49 24.15 -15.37
CA ARG A 5 11.58 22.95 -14.53
C ARG A 5 10.42 22.02 -14.88
N TYR A 6 10.75 20.84 -15.39
CA TYR A 6 9.79 19.76 -15.58
C TYR A 6 9.92 18.80 -14.41
N GLU A 7 8.82 18.58 -13.69
CA GLU A 7 8.74 17.55 -12.66
C GLU A 7 7.91 16.39 -13.20
N LEU A 8 8.45 15.18 -13.06
CA LEU A 8 7.73 13.96 -13.37
C LEU A 8 7.05 13.48 -12.08
N GLU A 9 5.73 13.68 -11.96
CA GLU A 9 4.96 13.07 -10.87
C GLU A 9 4.78 11.57 -11.15
N LEU A 10 5.61 10.75 -10.51
CA LEU A 10 5.52 9.30 -10.60
C LEU A 10 4.38 8.78 -9.73
N TRP A 11 3.32 8.29 -10.38
CA TRP A 11 2.25 7.53 -9.75
C TRP A 11 2.62 6.04 -9.66
N LYS A 12 1.87 5.25 -8.87
CA LYS A 12 2.10 3.81 -8.70
C LYS A 12 2.23 3.14 -10.08
N GLN A 13 3.41 2.61 -10.39
CA GLN A 13 3.68 1.96 -11.67
C GLN A 13 2.80 0.71 -11.82
N ARG A 14 2.14 0.60 -12.97
CA ARG A 14 1.33 -0.55 -13.37
C ARG A 14 1.88 -1.10 -14.67
N TYR A 15 1.82 -2.41 -14.82
CA TYR A 15 2.07 -3.08 -16.08
C TYR A 15 0.89 -2.84 -17.02
N TYR A 16 1.17 -2.65 -18.31
CA TYR A 16 0.16 -2.53 -19.34
C TYR A 16 0.20 -3.74 -20.28
N CYS A 17 -0.94 -4.41 -20.41
CA CYS A 17 -1.13 -5.55 -21.31
C CYS A 17 -1.55 -5.04 -22.69
N ARG A 18 -0.70 -5.17 -23.71
CA ARG A 18 -1.05 -4.71 -25.08
C ARG A 18 -2.16 -5.52 -25.74
N GLN A 19 -2.27 -6.81 -25.41
CA GLN A 19 -3.28 -7.68 -26.01
C GLN A 19 -4.68 -7.42 -25.44
N CYS A 20 -4.77 -7.31 -24.11
CA CYS A 20 -6.03 -7.13 -23.41
C CYS A 20 -6.36 -5.66 -23.10
N GLN A 21 -5.45 -4.74 -23.41
CA GLN A 21 -5.56 -3.29 -23.19
C GLN A 21 -5.87 -2.89 -21.73
N THR A 22 -5.53 -3.76 -20.77
CA THR A 22 -5.73 -3.49 -19.34
C THR A 22 -4.42 -3.17 -18.63
N THR A 23 -4.53 -2.50 -17.48
CA THR A 23 -3.41 -2.30 -16.56
C THR A 23 -3.53 -3.23 -15.35
N PHE A 24 -2.41 -3.73 -14.85
CA PHE A 24 -2.37 -4.59 -13.67
C PHE A 24 -1.13 -4.28 -12.81
N GLY A 25 -1.24 -4.54 -11.50
CA GLY A 25 -0.10 -4.49 -10.59
C GLY A 25 0.75 -5.75 -10.70
N ALA A 26 1.81 -5.85 -9.88
CA ALA A 26 2.53 -7.12 -9.76
C ALA A 26 1.60 -8.23 -9.25
N THR A 27 1.59 -9.37 -9.93
CA THR A 27 0.83 -10.56 -9.50
C THR A 27 1.65 -11.31 -8.44
N THR A 28 1.10 -11.46 -7.25
CA THR A 28 1.73 -12.18 -6.14
C THR A 28 0.66 -12.81 -5.26
N ASN A 29 0.97 -13.93 -4.61
CA ASN A 29 0.12 -14.53 -3.59
C ASN A 29 0.18 -13.80 -2.24
N LEU A 30 1.07 -12.81 -2.09
CA LEU A 30 1.25 -12.07 -0.84
C LEU A 30 0.20 -10.98 -0.62
N THR A 31 -0.25 -10.32 -1.69
CA THR A 31 -1.16 -9.17 -1.65
C THR A 31 -2.32 -9.38 -2.61
N ALA A 32 -3.53 -8.95 -2.24
CA ALA A 32 -4.64 -8.91 -3.17
C ALA A 32 -4.37 -7.94 -4.35
N ASN A 33 -5.09 -8.12 -5.45
CA ASN A 33 -4.96 -7.28 -6.64
C ASN A 33 -5.05 -5.79 -6.28
N ASN A 34 -4.13 -5.00 -6.84
CA ASN A 34 -3.99 -3.55 -6.63
C ASN A 34 -3.68 -3.09 -5.19
N GLN A 35 -3.52 -4.00 -4.23
CA GLN A 35 -3.10 -3.66 -2.86
C GLN A 35 -1.58 -3.55 -2.75
N THR A 36 -1.11 -3.02 -1.63
CA THR A 36 0.34 -2.90 -1.34
C THR A 36 0.73 -3.58 -0.02
N LEU A 37 -0.25 -3.87 0.85
CA LEU A 37 -0.05 -4.53 2.14
C LEU A 37 -0.53 -5.98 2.03
N SER A 38 0.26 -6.91 2.58
CA SER A 38 -0.10 -8.33 2.61
C SER A 38 -1.27 -8.58 3.55
N GLY A 39 -2.02 -9.66 3.30
CA GLY A 39 -3.11 -10.06 4.19
C GLY A 39 -2.62 -10.33 5.62
N GLN A 40 -1.45 -10.97 5.75
CA GLN A 40 -0.80 -11.24 7.03
C GLN A 40 -0.46 -9.95 7.78
N LEU A 41 0.14 -8.96 7.10
CA LEU A 41 0.47 -7.68 7.72
C LEU A 41 -0.79 -6.93 8.17
N LYS A 42 -1.86 -6.97 7.36
CA LYS A 42 -3.15 -6.39 7.76
C LYS A 42 -3.72 -7.07 9.02
N ASN A 43 -3.57 -8.39 9.15
CA ASN A 43 -4.03 -9.12 10.34
C ASN A 43 -3.20 -8.74 11.58
N GLN A 44 -1.88 -8.66 11.46
CA GLN A 44 -1.00 -8.25 12.56
C GLN A 44 -1.31 -6.83 13.06
N ILE A 45 -1.60 -5.89 12.14
CA ILE A 45 -2.06 -4.55 12.50
C ILE A 45 -3.34 -4.61 13.35
N MET A 46 -4.29 -5.47 12.99
CA MET A 46 -5.55 -5.61 13.72
C MET A 46 -5.36 -6.27 15.09
N GLU A 47 -4.43 -7.22 15.23
CA GLU A 47 -4.09 -7.84 16.52
C GLU A 47 -3.53 -6.78 17.49
N PHE A 48 -2.53 -6.01 17.08
CA PHE A 48 -1.99 -4.94 17.91
C PHE A 48 -3.01 -3.83 18.21
N ALA A 49 -3.90 -3.54 17.27
CA ALA A 49 -4.98 -2.58 17.51
C ALA A 49 -5.96 -3.09 18.59
N LYS A 50 -6.30 -4.39 18.58
CA LYS A 50 -7.14 -5.02 19.60
C LYS A 50 -6.46 -5.07 20.98
N GLU A 51 -5.15 -5.23 21.01
CA GLU A 51 -4.33 -5.12 22.23
C GLU A 51 -4.21 -3.68 22.76
N GLY A 52 -4.74 -2.69 22.04
CA GLY A 52 -4.76 -1.29 22.47
C GLY A 52 -3.47 -0.53 22.18
N LEU A 53 -2.60 -1.05 21.30
CA LEU A 53 -1.37 -0.33 20.94
C LEU A 53 -1.71 0.96 20.17
N ASN A 54 -0.91 2.00 20.42
CA ASN A 54 -1.01 3.25 19.68
C ASN A 54 -0.66 3.04 18.20
N GLY A 55 -1.43 3.60 17.28
CA GLY A 55 -1.19 3.53 15.84
C GLY A 55 0.21 3.96 15.39
N LYS A 56 0.88 4.89 16.10
CA LYS A 56 2.29 5.25 15.83
C LYS A 56 3.26 4.10 16.15
N LEU A 57 3.00 3.38 17.25
CA LEU A 57 3.80 2.22 17.65
C LEU A 57 3.55 1.06 16.68
N ILE A 58 2.28 0.80 16.35
CA ILE A 58 1.91 -0.22 15.34
C ILE A 58 2.61 0.07 14.01
N ALA A 59 2.57 1.31 13.53
CA ALA A 59 3.23 1.70 12.29
C ALA A 59 4.74 1.40 12.31
N ARG A 60 5.40 1.69 13.43
CA ARG A 60 6.82 1.41 13.63
C ARG A 60 7.12 -0.09 13.63
N VAL A 61 6.35 -0.89 14.36
CA VAL A 61 6.55 -2.34 14.48
C VAL A 61 6.21 -3.07 13.18
N CYS A 62 5.13 -2.67 12.51
CA CYS A 62 4.67 -3.26 11.25
C CYS A 62 5.36 -2.67 10.01
N HIS A 63 6.42 -1.85 10.19
CA HIS A 63 7.18 -1.22 9.11
C HIS A 63 6.31 -0.57 8.02
N CYS A 64 5.25 0.12 8.42
CA CYS A 64 4.33 0.78 7.51
C CYS A 64 4.00 2.20 7.99
N SER A 65 3.36 2.99 7.12
CA SER A 65 3.00 4.35 7.48
C SER A 65 1.84 4.39 8.50
N PRO A 66 1.76 5.41 9.37
CA PRO A 66 0.59 5.59 10.26
C PRO A 66 -0.74 5.72 9.50
N SER A 67 -0.72 6.24 8.27
CA SER A 67 -1.91 6.32 7.43
C SER A 67 -2.33 4.94 6.91
N SER A 68 -1.38 4.04 6.64
CA SER A 68 -1.64 2.63 6.31
C SER A 68 -2.31 1.89 7.48
N VAL A 69 -1.84 2.10 8.71
CA VAL A 69 -2.45 1.53 9.92
C VAL A 69 -3.90 2.00 10.06
N ARG A 70 -4.13 3.32 10.05
CA ARG A 70 -5.48 3.91 10.16
C ARG A 70 -6.43 3.39 9.09
N ARG A 71 -5.96 3.28 7.85
CA ARG A 71 -6.77 2.77 6.74
C ARG A 71 -7.12 1.30 6.92
N THR A 72 -6.15 0.48 7.34
CA THR A 72 -6.35 -0.95 7.59
C THR A 72 -7.40 -1.18 8.68
N ILE A 73 -7.36 -0.40 9.76
CA ILE A 73 -8.35 -0.45 10.85
C ILE A 73 -9.75 -0.02 10.38
N LYS A 74 -9.85 0.92 9.42
CA LYS A 74 -11.14 1.38 8.88
C LYS A 74 -11.73 0.43 7.84
N GLU A 75 -10.88 -0.24 7.07
CA GLU A 75 -11.27 -1.19 6.01
C GLU A 75 -11.80 -2.53 6.57
N ARG A 76 -11.59 -2.82 7.87
CA ARG A 76 -11.93 -4.07 8.54
C ARG A 76 -12.86 -3.84 9.71
#